data_AF-A0A950QX29-F1
#
_entry.id   AF-A0A950QX29-F1
#
_cell.length_a   1.000
_cell.length_b   1.000
_cell.length_c   1.000
_cell.angle_alpha   90.00
_cell.angle_beta   90.00
_cell.angle_gamma   90.00
#
_symmetry.space_group_name_H-M   'P 1'
#
loop_
_entity.id
_entity.type
_entity.pdbx_description
1 polymer ?
#
loop_
_entity_poly.entity_id
_entity_poly.type
_entity_poly.pdbx_seq_one_letter_code
_entity_poly.pdbx_strand_id
1 'polypeptide(L)'
;MDALVRDQADPSALVSIYALLSKMRMASDPTVIENAETVVATILDTYSHPNKTFPELRDLTLNRGLVDPLLTLGEICRDELRDLPSH
;
A
#
# COMPACT_ATOMS: atom_id res chain seq x y z
N MET A 1 -23.28 16.60 1.81
CA MET A 1 -23.04 15.74 0.64
C MET A 1 -21.57 15.86 0.35
N ASP A 2 -20.81 15.09 1.11
CA ASP A 2 -19.37 15.27 1.25
C ASP A 2 -18.69 13.94 0.93
N ALA A 3 -17.50 14.04 0.33
CA ALA A 3 -16.64 12.95 -0.12
C ALA A 3 -17.18 12.10 -1.28
N LEU A 4 -16.92 12.51 -2.53
CA LEU A 4 -16.58 11.58 -3.63
C LEU A 4 -16.07 12.27 -4.92
N VAL A 5 -15.52 13.48 -4.84
CA VAL A 5 -14.83 14.09 -5.99
C VAL A 5 -13.33 14.04 -5.72
N ARG A 6 -12.73 12.88 -5.95
CA ARG A 6 -11.28 12.77 -6.15
C ARG A 6 -11.03 12.28 -7.56
N ASP A 7 -11.52 13.04 -8.53
CA ASP A 7 -11.43 12.72 -9.97
C ASP A 7 -10.04 13.03 -10.56
N GLN A 8 -9.12 13.58 -9.76
CA GLN A 8 -7.75 13.83 -10.21
C GLN A 8 -6.76 13.39 -9.13
N ALA A 9 -5.79 12.56 -9.53
CA ALA A 9 -4.65 12.23 -8.70
C ALA A 9 -3.89 13.54 -8.39
N ASP A 10 -3.78 13.89 -7.11
CA ASP A 10 -2.99 15.05 -6.68
C ASP A 10 -1.51 14.75 -6.94
N PRO A 11 -0.83 15.49 -7.85
CA PRO A 11 0.59 15.25 -8.13
C PRO A 11 1.46 15.38 -6.88
N SER A 12 1.06 16.18 -5.90
CA SER A 12 1.79 16.34 -4.63
C SER A 12 1.75 15.08 -3.76
N ALA A 13 0.66 14.31 -3.84
CA ALA A 13 0.53 13.02 -3.16
C ALA A 13 1.50 11.99 -3.76
N LEU A 14 1.65 11.96 -5.09
CA LEU A 14 2.60 11.08 -5.77
C LEU A 14 4.05 11.42 -5.41
N VAL A 15 4.40 12.72 -5.36
CA VAL A 15 5.72 13.17 -4.90
C VAL A 15 5.98 12.75 -3.45
N SER A 16 4.96 12.84 -2.58
CA SER A 16 5.06 12.42 -1.19
C SER A 16 5.29 10.92 -1.03
N ILE A 17 4.61 10.09 -1.84
CA ILE A 17 4.84 8.64 -1.89
C ILE A 17 6.28 8.35 -2.33
N TYR A 18 6.76 9.01 -3.39
CA TYR A 18 8.12 8.81 -3.87
C TYR A 18 9.17 9.21 -2.83
N ALA A 19 8.95 10.30 -2.10
CA ALA A 19 9.81 10.73 -1.01
C ALA A 19 9.85 9.71 0.15
N LEU A 20 8.72 9.08 0.48
CA LEU A 20 8.66 8.01 1.48
C LEU A 20 9.44 6.77 1.02
N LEU A 21 9.22 6.30 -0.21
CA LEU A 21 9.97 5.17 -0.77
C LEU A 21 11.47 5.46 -0.81
N SER A 22 11.85 6.68 -1.17
CA SER A 22 13.26 7.09 -1.21
C SER A 22 13.89 7.05 0.18
N LYS A 23 13.17 7.46 1.23
CA LYS A 23 13.65 7.33 2.62
C LYS A 23 13.77 5.87 3.04
N MET A 24 12.80 5.03 2.69
CA MET A 24 12.88 3.60 2.99
C MET A 24 14.09 2.95 2.32
N ARG A 25 14.37 3.27 1.04
CA ARG A 25 15.53 2.73 0.30
C ARG A 25 16.89 3.03 0.95
N MET A 26 16.95 4.07 1.79
CA MET A 26 18.18 4.41 2.52
C MET A 26 18.35 3.62 3.82
N ALA A 27 17.27 3.06 4.38
CA ALA A 27 17.23 2.54 5.73
C ALA A 27 16.76 1.09 5.84
N SER A 28 16.11 0.56 4.80
CA SER A 28 15.51 -0.77 4.82
C SER A 28 16.12 -1.74 3.80
N ASP A 29 15.97 -3.03 4.08
CA ASP A 29 16.30 -4.17 3.25
C ASP A 29 15.56 -4.12 1.91
N PRO A 30 16.18 -4.55 0.80
CA PRO A 30 15.53 -4.60 -0.51
C PRO A 30 14.16 -5.28 -0.51
N THR A 31 13.95 -6.33 0.28
CA THR A 31 12.69 -7.07 0.37
C THR A 31 11.54 -6.20 0.88
N VAL A 32 11.82 -5.31 1.84
CA VAL A 32 10.86 -4.32 2.35
C VAL A 32 10.50 -3.31 1.26
N ILE A 33 11.48 -2.87 0.48
CA ILE A 33 11.26 -1.91 -0.62
C ILE A 33 10.38 -2.50 -1.72
N GLU A 34 10.68 -3.72 -2.16
CA GLU A 34 9.91 -4.42 -3.20
C GLU A 34 8.43 -4.59 -2.79
N ASN A 35 8.18 -4.91 -1.53
CA ASN A 35 6.82 -5.03 -1.00
C ASN A 35 6.13 -3.67 -0.86
N ALA A 36 6.86 -2.63 -0.45
CA ALA A 36 6.32 -1.27 -0.38
C ALA A 36 5.92 -0.75 -1.77
N GLU A 37 6.71 -1.03 -2.81
CA GLU A 37 6.36 -0.70 -4.19
C GLU A 37 5.11 -1.45 -4.67
N THR A 38 4.97 -2.73 -4.31
CA THR A 38 3.79 -3.53 -4.61
C THR A 38 2.52 -2.99 -3.94
N VAL A 39 2.62 -2.56 -2.68
CA VAL A 39 1.54 -1.88 -1.95
C VAL A 39 1.11 -0.61 -2.69
N VAL A 40 2.07 0.24 -3.06
CA VAL A 40 1.80 1.49 -3.77
C VAL A 40 1.10 1.23 -5.10
N ALA A 41 1.57 0.26 -5.89
CA ALA A 41 0.94 -0.13 -7.14
C ALA A 41 -0.50 -0.62 -6.93
N THR A 42 -0.73 -1.46 -5.90
CA THR A 42 -2.07 -1.98 -5.58
C THR A 42 -3.04 -0.87 -5.16
N ILE A 43 -2.58 0.09 -4.36
CA ILE A 43 -3.38 1.24 -3.95
C ILE A 43 -3.74 2.10 -5.15
N LEU A 44 -2.76 2.43 -6.01
CA LEU A 44 -2.99 3.23 -7.21
C LEU A 44 -3.98 2.54 -8.16
N ASP A 45 -3.83 1.24 -8.39
CA ASP A 45 -4.76 0.45 -9.19
C ASP A 45 -6.16 0.46 -8.57
N THR A 46 -6.28 0.20 -7.27
CA THR A 46 -7.56 0.17 -6.55
C THR A 46 -8.34 1.48 -6.68
N TYR A 47 -7.66 2.62 -6.55
CA TYR A 47 -8.28 3.94 -6.66
C TYR A 47 -8.46 4.43 -8.11
N SER A 48 -7.83 3.77 -9.09
CA SER A 48 -8.08 4.02 -10.51
C SER A 48 -9.38 3.38 -10.98
N HIS A 49 -9.92 2.43 -10.21
CA HIS A 49 -11.21 1.82 -10.47
C HIS A 49 -12.37 2.65 -9.87
N PRO A 50 -13.57 2.59 -10.45
CA PRO A 50 -14.75 3.21 -9.87
C PRO A 50 -15.05 2.64 -8.47
N ASN A 51 -15.69 3.45 -7.63
CA ASN A 51 -16.09 3.06 -6.29
C ASN A 51 -16.96 1.81 -6.33
N LYS A 52 -16.60 0.83 -5.49
CA LYS A 52 -17.33 -0.43 -5.37
C LYS A 52 -18.51 -0.26 -4.43
N THR A 53 -19.63 -0.87 -4.80
CA THR A 53 -20.82 -0.98 -3.97
C THR A 53 -20.57 -1.97 -2.82
N PHE A 54 -21.37 -1.87 -1.75
CA PHE A 54 -21.26 -2.79 -0.61
C PHE A 54 -21.37 -4.29 -0.98
N PRO A 55 -22.27 -4.72 -1.90
CA PRO A 55 -22.29 -6.10 -2.37
C PRO A 55 -21.00 -6.55 -3.07
N GLU A 56 -20.39 -5.67 -3.88
CA GLU A 56 -19.11 -5.96 -4.56
C GLU A 56 -17.96 -6.06 -3.57
N LEU A 57 -17.93 -5.21 -2.54
CA LEU A 57 -16.96 -5.31 -1.45
C LEU A 57 -17.10 -6.63 -0.68
N ARG A 58 -18.34 -7.05 -0.39
CA ARG A 58 -18.60 -8.33 0.28
C ARG A 58 -18.16 -9.53 -0.57
N ASP A 59 -18.39 -9.49 -1.89
CA ASP A 59 -17.91 -10.52 -2.82
C ASP A 59 -16.38 -10.60 -2.85
N LEU A 60 -15.70 -9.45 -2.87
CA LEU A 60 -14.24 -9.41 -2.78
C LEU A 60 -13.71 -10.06 -1.51
N THR A 61 -14.29 -9.72 -0.36
CA THR A 61 -13.86 -10.25 0.94
C THR A 61 -14.12 -11.75 1.06
N LEU A 62 -15.30 -12.22 0.66
CA LEU A 62 -15.74 -13.59 0.93
C LEU A 62 -15.34 -14.60 -0.16
N ASN A 63 -15.31 -14.18 -1.42
CA ASN A 63 -15.19 -15.10 -2.56
C ASN A 63 -13.86 -14.95 -3.31
N ARG A 64 -13.28 -13.73 -3.36
CA ARG A 64 -12.00 -13.52 -4.04
C ARG A 64 -10.78 -13.55 -3.13
N GLY A 65 -11.00 -13.37 -1.82
CA GLY A 65 -9.95 -13.19 -0.84
C GLY A 65 -9.35 -11.79 -0.96
N LEU A 66 -9.56 -10.97 0.06
CA LEU A 66 -8.88 -9.68 0.13
C LEU A 66 -7.42 -9.95 0.47
N VAL A 67 -6.55 -9.93 -0.55
CA VAL A 67 -5.12 -9.83 -0.30
C VAL A 67 -4.90 -8.47 0.36
N ASP A 68 -4.39 -8.47 1.58
CA ASP A 68 -4.05 -7.26 2.33
C ASP A 68 -2.54 -7.00 2.15
N PRO A 69 -2.14 -6.25 1.11
CA PRO A 69 -0.73 -5.99 0.85
C PRO A 69 -0.09 -5.17 1.99
N LEU A 70 -0.88 -4.42 2.76
CA LEU A 70 -0.38 -3.67 3.93
C LEU A 70 -0.03 -4.61 5.08
N LEU A 71 -0.81 -5.68 5.30
CA LEU A 71 -0.49 -6.71 6.26
C LEU A 71 0.83 -7.40 5.91
N THR A 72 0.98 -7.83 4.65
CA THR A 72 2.22 -8.49 4.18
C THR A 72 3.44 -7.58 4.33
N LEU A 73 3.35 -6.32 3.92
CA LEU A 73 4.43 -5.35 4.13
C LEU A 73 4.78 -5.22 5.62
N GLY A 74 3.77 -5.13 6.48
CA GLY A 74 3.97 -5.02 7.93
C GLY A 74 4.64 -6.24 8.56
N GLU A 75 4.41 -7.45 8.03
CA GLU A 75 5.12 -8.67 8.45
C GLU A 75 6.59 -8.59 8.07
N ILE A 76 6.89 -8.23 6.83
CA ILE A 76 8.27 -8.13 6.32
C ILE A 76 9.07 -7.05 7.07
N CYS A 77 8.46 -5.88 7.34
CA CYS A 77 9.10 -4.85 8.16
C CYS A 77 9.39 -5.33 9.60
N ARG A 78 8.54 -6.19 10.17
CA ARG A 78 8.78 -6.75 11.52
C ARG A 78 9.90 -7.77 11.51
N ASP A 79 10.03 -8.55 10.44
CA ASP A 79 11.11 -9.52 10.29
C ASP A 79 12.45 -8.79 10.13
N GLU A 80 12.52 -7.76 9.27
CA GLU A 80 13.68 -6.86 9.20
C GLU A 80 14.08 -6.31 10.57
N LEU A 81 13.11 -5.80 11.33
CA LEU A 81 13.37 -5.22 12.66
C LEU A 81 13.90 -6.26 13.66
N ARG A 82 13.47 -7.52 13.56
CA ARG A 82 13.94 -8.61 14.43
C ARG A 82 15.36 -9.06 14.07
N ASP A 83 15.73 -8.94 12.80
CA ASP A 83 17.06 -9.31 12.30
C ASP A 83 18.13 -8.24 12.60
N LEU A 84 17.71 -7.04 13.03
CA LEU A 84 18.64 -6.03 13.51
C LEU A 84 19.37 -6.52 14.77
N PRO A 85 20.71 -6.41 14.82
CA PRO A 85 21.47 -6.83 15.97
C PRO A 85 21.07 -6.01 17.21
N SER A 86 20.82 -6.70 18.33
CA SER A 86 20.61 -6.05 19.61
C SER A 86 21.88 -5.30 20.03
N HIS A 87 21.78 -3.98 20.13
CA HIS A 87 22.82 -3.11 20.68
C HIS A 87 22.98 -3.28 22.20
#